data_AF-A0A165EZK1-F1
#
_entry.id   AF-A0A165EZK1-F1
#
_cell.length_a   1.000
_cell.length_b   1.000
_cell.length_c   1.000
_cell.angle_alpha   90.00
_cell.angle_beta   90.00
_cell.angle_gamma   90.00
#
_symmetry.space_group_name_H-M   'P 1'
#
loop_
_entity.id
_entity.type
_entity.pdbx_description
1 polymer ?
#
loop_
_entity_poly.entity_id
_entity_poly.type
_entity_poly.pdbx_seq_one_letter_code
_entity_poly.pdbx_strand_id
1 'polypeptide(L)'
;MEGMVLDFLSQLSRSLPIPPTDGEAKKDTEALADIAIELVDRKRPQSDGPAPTRVVRFPQNKRRGNARGLATLFRVMELSHDGLLSGSSLSKRDVYYNDVALFKSQNIVNSLVDDLAATCGVARSDLNIAAASKGLWCGAGLSLIMAKSGTVIAGQCEEPVLIPAQESIASISVCEEVSWVLVVEKDAVFQTLCRSGLATHPTLPGPGLIITGKGYPDVATRDLVALLSRSTTIPLLALVDCDVHGVDIFSCYKYGSRSMTHEQERLQASRLVWIGVLSSDLARLGVDKDDLLPMSAHDHKKAIALLKSPACAAEPLWRLSISSERLKMY
;
A
#
# COMPACT_ATOMS: atom_id res chain seq x y z
N MET A 1 -5.79 -21.18 -4.39
CA MET A 1 -6.74 -21.29 -3.25
C MET A 1 -7.36 -22.68 -3.15
N GLU A 2 -7.91 -23.21 -4.24
CA GLU A 2 -8.56 -24.54 -4.26
C GLU A 2 -7.69 -25.69 -3.71
N GLY A 3 -6.41 -25.77 -4.10
CA GLY A 3 -5.48 -26.78 -3.56
C GLY A 3 -5.31 -26.74 -2.04
N MET A 4 -5.37 -25.54 -1.43
CA MET A 4 -5.29 -25.38 0.03
C MET A 4 -6.55 -25.90 0.73
N VAL A 5 -7.72 -25.70 0.12
CA VAL A 5 -9.00 -26.22 0.62
C VAL A 5 -9.04 -27.73 0.47
N LEU A 6 -8.59 -28.28 -0.66
CA LEU A 6 -8.54 -29.73 -0.90
C LEU A 6 -7.57 -30.43 0.06
N ASP A 7 -6.42 -29.83 0.35
CA ASP A 7 -5.49 -30.33 1.36
C ASP A 7 -6.14 -30.34 2.75
N PHE A 8 -6.79 -29.25 3.15
CA PHE A 8 -7.55 -29.21 4.40
C PHE A 8 -8.63 -30.29 4.48
N LEU A 9 -9.45 -30.45 3.43
CA LEU A 9 -10.52 -31.45 3.38
C LEU A 9 -9.95 -32.88 3.41
N SER A 10 -8.79 -33.11 2.78
CA SER A 10 -8.09 -34.39 2.82
C SER A 10 -7.52 -34.71 4.20
N GLN A 11 -6.98 -33.71 4.90
CA GLN A 11 -6.55 -33.86 6.29
C GLN A 11 -7.74 -34.09 7.22
N LEU A 12 -8.85 -33.38 7.00
CA LEU A 12 -10.08 -33.54 7.76
C LEU A 12 -10.69 -34.94 7.57
N SER A 13 -10.77 -35.44 6.35
CA SER A 13 -11.33 -36.78 6.07
C SER A 13 -10.51 -37.89 6.72
N ARG A 14 -9.17 -37.76 6.75
CA ARG A 14 -8.28 -38.67 7.49
C ARG A 14 -8.43 -38.59 9.00
N SER A 15 -8.94 -37.46 9.50
CA SER A 15 -9.11 -37.18 10.93
C SER A 15 -10.50 -37.55 11.46
N LEU A 16 -11.46 -37.84 10.57
CA LEU A 16 -12.80 -38.25 10.96
C LEU A 16 -12.79 -39.73 11.38
N PRO A 17 -13.29 -40.07 12.58
CA PRO A 17 -13.37 -41.46 13.01
C PRO A 17 -14.32 -42.24 12.09
N ILE A 18 -13.87 -43.41 11.64
CA ILE A 18 -14.71 -44.35 10.88
C ILE A 18 -15.80 -44.84 11.83
N PRO A 19 -17.09 -44.86 11.42
CA PRO A 19 -18.14 -45.42 12.26
C PRO A 19 -17.82 -46.90 12.55
N PRO A 20 -17.94 -47.36 13.81
CA PRO A 20 -17.62 -48.73 14.15
C PRO A 20 -18.56 -49.66 13.39
N THR A 21 -18.01 -50.57 12.60
CA THR A 21 -18.73 -51.76 12.15
C THR A 21 -19.02 -52.63 13.37
N ASP A 22 -20.28 -53.06 13.50
CA ASP A 22 -20.80 -53.78 14.67
C ASP A 22 -19.87 -54.90 15.13
N GLY A 23 -19.27 -54.72 16.32
CA GLY A 23 -18.58 -55.82 17.03
C GLY A 23 -17.23 -55.50 17.68
N GLU A 24 -16.57 -54.38 17.38
CA GLU A 24 -15.26 -54.08 17.97
C GLU A 24 -15.33 -53.07 19.13
N ALA A 25 -14.71 -53.45 20.26
CA ALA A 25 -14.66 -52.68 21.48
C ALA A 25 -14.00 -51.30 21.27
N LYS A 26 -14.52 -50.28 21.97
CA LYS A 26 -13.94 -48.93 22.08
C LYS A 26 -12.45 -49.02 22.45
N LYS A 27 -11.58 -48.97 21.44
CA LYS A 27 -10.16 -48.69 21.64
C LYS A 27 -9.99 -47.21 21.94
N ASP A 28 -8.94 -46.95 22.72
CA ASP A 28 -8.59 -45.70 23.34
C ASP A 28 -8.74 -44.46 22.46
N THR A 29 -8.99 -43.33 23.11
CA THR A 29 -9.11 -41.99 22.53
C THR A 29 -8.00 -41.72 21.50
N GLU A 30 -8.26 -42.03 20.23
CA GLU A 30 -7.34 -41.72 19.14
C GLU A 30 -7.09 -40.21 19.18
N ALA A 31 -5.82 -39.85 19.29
CA ALA A 31 -5.40 -38.45 19.32
C ALA A 31 -5.97 -37.76 18.07
N LEU A 32 -6.80 -36.73 18.27
CA LEU A 32 -7.30 -35.89 17.18
C LEU A 32 -6.12 -35.55 16.27
N ALA A 33 -6.19 -35.99 15.02
CA ALA A 33 -5.13 -35.75 14.05
C ALA A 33 -4.95 -34.23 13.87
N ASP A 34 -3.69 -33.80 13.90
CA ASP A 34 -3.33 -32.38 13.79
C ASP A 34 -3.52 -31.95 12.33
N ILE A 35 -4.47 -31.04 12.08
CA ILE A 35 -4.66 -30.38 10.78
C ILE A 35 -3.68 -29.21 10.71
N ALA A 36 -2.90 -29.13 9.65
CA ALA A 36 -1.88 -28.11 9.43
C ALA A 36 -1.98 -27.52 8.03
N ILE A 37 -2.15 -26.20 7.94
CA ILE A 37 -2.04 -25.46 6.68
C ILE A 37 -0.75 -24.65 6.72
N GLU A 38 0.12 -24.87 5.73
CA GLU A 38 1.35 -24.10 5.58
C GLU A 38 1.10 -22.86 4.72
N LEU A 39 1.45 -21.69 5.28
CA LEU A 39 1.44 -20.41 4.59
C LEU A 39 2.86 -19.88 4.49
N VAL A 40 3.18 -19.07 3.49
CA VAL A 40 4.45 -18.32 3.44
C VAL A 40 4.41 -17.17 4.45
N ASP A 41 5.46 -17.03 5.29
CA ASP A 41 5.63 -15.98 6.31
C ASP A 41 6.51 -14.84 5.79
N ARG A 42 5.89 -13.71 5.40
CA ARG A 42 6.66 -12.57 4.89
C ARG A 42 7.40 -11.75 5.96
N LYS A 43 7.19 -11.99 7.26
CA LYS A 43 7.87 -11.22 8.31
C LYS A 43 9.30 -11.69 8.56
N ARG A 44 9.65 -12.91 8.15
CA ARG A 44 11.01 -13.42 8.25
C ARG A 44 11.81 -13.05 7.01
N PRO A 45 13.03 -12.48 7.16
CA PRO A 45 13.89 -12.21 6.02
C PRO A 45 14.25 -13.54 5.34
N GLN A 46 14.17 -13.55 4.01
CA GLN A 46 14.54 -14.68 3.19
C GLN A 46 16.08 -14.85 3.24
N SER A 47 16.56 -15.93 3.85
CA SER A 47 17.92 -16.43 3.65
C SER A 47 17.94 -17.37 2.45
N ASP A 48 19.09 -17.57 1.80
CA ASP A 48 19.27 -18.52 0.69
C ASP A 48 18.66 -19.90 1.03
N GLY A 49 17.45 -20.17 0.53
CA GLY A 49 16.61 -21.30 0.93
C GLY A 49 15.12 -21.11 0.57
N PRO A 50 14.27 -22.13 0.79
CA PRO A 50 12.83 -22.03 0.58
C PRO A 50 12.21 -20.93 1.45
N ALA A 51 11.17 -20.26 0.94
CA ALA A 51 10.54 -19.14 1.62
C ALA A 51 10.09 -19.56 3.04
N PRO A 52 10.34 -18.74 4.08
CA PRO A 52 9.96 -19.08 5.45
C PRO A 52 8.46 -19.36 5.51
N THR A 53 8.04 -20.45 6.13
CA THR A 53 6.63 -20.84 6.25
C THR A 53 6.10 -20.69 7.67
N ARG A 54 4.85 -20.26 7.79
CA ARG A 54 4.04 -20.22 9.00
C ARG A 54 2.95 -21.28 8.90
N VAL A 55 2.95 -22.19 9.87
CA VAL A 55 1.93 -23.26 9.93
C VAL A 55 0.76 -22.83 10.80
N VAL A 56 -0.44 -22.82 10.22
CA VAL A 56 -1.71 -22.66 10.94
C VAL A 56 -2.20 -24.05 11.33
N ARG A 57 -2.11 -24.39 12.63
CA ARG A 57 -2.45 -25.72 13.15
C ARG A 57 -3.78 -25.72 13.89
N PHE A 58 -4.51 -26.83 13.78
CA PHE A 58 -5.65 -27.18 14.61
C PHE A 58 -5.56 -28.64 15.08
N PRO A 59 -5.80 -28.92 16.37
CA PRO A 59 -6.06 -27.96 17.44
C PRO A 59 -4.80 -27.22 17.88
N GLN A 60 -4.87 -25.89 18.01
CA GLN A 60 -3.74 -25.06 18.46
C GLN A 60 -3.34 -25.34 19.93
N ASN A 61 -4.26 -25.89 20.72
CA ASN A 61 -4.02 -26.40 22.07
C ASN A 61 -4.90 -27.64 22.30
N LYS A 62 -4.29 -28.78 22.63
CA LYS A 62 -5.00 -30.07 22.80
C LYS A 62 -6.05 -30.07 23.92
N ARG A 63 -6.02 -29.08 24.83
CA ARG A 63 -7.00 -28.93 25.94
C ARG A 63 -8.15 -27.96 25.66
N ARG A 64 -7.98 -27.04 24.71
CA ARG A 64 -9.00 -26.06 24.29
C ARG A 64 -8.82 -25.86 22.79
N GLY A 65 -9.61 -26.56 21.98
CA GLY A 65 -9.55 -26.46 20.53
C GLY A 65 -9.78 -25.02 20.08
N ASN A 66 -8.70 -24.32 19.73
CA ASN A 66 -8.79 -22.96 19.21
C ASN A 66 -8.67 -23.02 17.68
N ALA A 67 -9.82 -23.08 17.00
CA ALA A 67 -9.92 -23.07 15.54
C ALA A 67 -9.75 -21.67 14.93
N ARG A 68 -9.48 -20.64 15.75
CA ARG A 68 -9.50 -19.24 15.31
C ARG A 68 -8.52 -18.95 14.18
N GLY A 69 -7.33 -19.55 14.19
CA GLY A 69 -6.34 -19.36 13.12
C GLY A 69 -6.85 -19.84 11.76
N LEU A 70 -7.43 -21.04 11.73
CA LEU A 70 -8.08 -21.59 10.52
C LEU A 70 -9.29 -20.76 10.13
N ALA A 71 -10.16 -20.41 11.09
CA ALA A 71 -11.35 -19.62 10.83
C ALA A 71 -11.00 -18.24 10.23
N THR A 72 -9.98 -17.55 10.74
CA THR A 72 -9.50 -16.28 10.17
C THR A 72 -8.94 -16.45 8.76
N LEU A 73 -8.26 -17.57 8.48
CA LEU A 73 -7.70 -17.84 7.15
C LEU A 73 -8.82 -18.12 6.15
N PHE A 74 -9.74 -19.03 6.48
CA PHE A 74 -10.88 -19.36 5.62
C PHE A 74 -11.77 -18.14 5.38
N ARG A 75 -11.99 -17.28 6.38
CA ARG A 75 -12.76 -16.05 6.19
C ARG A 75 -12.11 -15.09 5.19
N VAL A 76 -10.78 -14.95 5.22
CA VAL A 76 -10.06 -14.12 4.23
C VAL A 76 -10.13 -14.76 2.83
N MET A 77 -9.99 -16.09 2.72
CA MET A 77 -10.11 -16.79 1.44
C MET A 77 -11.53 -16.71 0.87
N GLU A 78 -12.56 -16.84 1.70
CA GLU A 78 -13.97 -16.67 1.33
C GLU A 78 -14.21 -15.25 0.78
N LEU A 79 -13.83 -14.21 1.52
CA LEU A 79 -13.99 -12.82 1.07
C LEU A 79 -13.21 -12.52 -0.21
N SER A 80 -12.01 -13.11 -0.36
CA SER A 80 -11.23 -13.00 -1.60
C SER A 80 -11.95 -13.69 -2.77
N HIS A 81 -12.45 -14.89 -2.56
CA HIS A 81 -13.18 -15.66 -3.56
C HIS A 81 -14.50 -14.98 -3.97
N ASP A 82 -15.28 -14.49 -3.02
CA ASP A 82 -16.51 -13.73 -3.27
C ASP A 82 -16.22 -12.43 -4.01
N GLY A 83 -15.13 -11.74 -3.63
CA GLY A 83 -14.63 -10.58 -4.36
C GLY A 83 -14.33 -10.93 -5.81
N LEU A 84 -13.62 -12.04 -6.07
CA LEU A 84 -13.29 -12.48 -7.43
C LEU A 84 -14.54 -12.83 -8.26
N LEU A 85 -15.52 -13.51 -7.67
CA LEU A 85 -16.77 -13.85 -8.36
C LEU A 85 -17.65 -12.63 -8.65
N SER A 86 -17.78 -11.72 -7.68
CA SER A 86 -18.60 -10.50 -7.80
C SER A 86 -17.91 -9.38 -8.59
N GLY A 87 -16.59 -9.50 -8.82
CA GLY A 87 -15.78 -8.45 -9.42
C GLY A 87 -15.63 -7.20 -8.54
N SER A 88 -15.89 -7.32 -7.23
CA SER A 88 -15.83 -6.23 -6.25
C SER A 88 -14.56 -6.29 -5.40
N SER A 89 -13.80 -5.19 -5.35
CA SER A 89 -12.58 -5.11 -4.55
C SER A 89 -12.88 -4.70 -3.12
N LEU A 90 -12.25 -5.37 -2.16
CA LEU A 90 -12.37 -5.06 -0.73
C LEU A 90 -11.07 -4.45 -0.18
N SER A 91 -11.19 -3.48 0.71
CA SER A 91 -10.02 -3.01 1.44
C SER A 91 -9.69 -3.89 2.64
N LYS A 92 -8.44 -3.86 3.11
CA LYS A 92 -8.05 -4.53 4.37
C LYS A 92 -8.85 -4.02 5.58
N ARG A 93 -9.38 -2.79 5.52
CA ARG A 93 -10.30 -2.25 6.53
C ARG A 93 -11.65 -2.93 6.44
N ASP A 94 -12.18 -3.09 5.23
CA ASP A 94 -13.49 -3.73 4.99
C ASP A 94 -13.47 -5.20 5.38
N VAL A 95 -12.36 -5.90 5.10
CA VAL A 95 -12.13 -7.28 5.58
C VAL A 95 -12.15 -7.33 7.11
N TYR A 96 -11.53 -6.36 7.79
CA TYR A 96 -11.57 -6.29 9.26
C TYR A 96 -12.98 -6.02 9.80
N TYR A 97 -13.73 -5.11 9.18
CA TYR A 97 -15.09 -4.76 9.60
C TYR A 97 -16.13 -5.85 9.29
N ASN A 98 -15.87 -6.71 8.31
CA ASN A 98 -16.72 -7.86 8.01
C ASN A 98 -16.83 -8.83 9.19
N ASP A 99 -15.79 -8.96 10.02
CA ASP A 99 -15.84 -9.78 11.24
C ASP A 99 -14.84 -9.30 12.31
N VAL A 100 -15.19 -8.19 12.97
CA VAL A 100 -14.36 -7.57 14.01
C VAL A 100 -14.11 -8.55 15.18
N ALA A 101 -15.10 -9.40 15.51
CA ALA A 101 -15.02 -10.36 16.60
C ALA A 101 -14.00 -11.49 16.30
N LEU A 102 -13.91 -11.93 15.06
CA LEU A 102 -12.98 -12.95 14.58
C LEU A 102 -11.56 -12.41 14.37
N PHE A 103 -11.41 -11.19 13.85
CA PHE A 103 -10.07 -10.64 13.56
C PHE A 103 -9.40 -9.98 14.76
N LYS A 104 -10.14 -9.34 15.69
CA LYS A 104 -9.64 -8.54 16.83
C LYS A 104 -8.76 -7.34 16.46
N SER A 105 -7.74 -7.54 15.63
CA SER A 105 -6.77 -6.53 15.22
C SER A 105 -6.60 -6.51 13.71
N GLN A 106 -6.56 -5.29 13.14
CA GLN A 106 -6.28 -5.08 11.72
C GLN A 106 -4.89 -5.60 11.30
N ASN A 107 -3.92 -5.65 12.21
CA ASN A 107 -2.61 -6.21 11.92
C ASN A 107 -2.65 -7.71 11.58
N ILE A 108 -3.63 -8.44 12.11
CA ILE A 108 -3.83 -9.86 11.80
C ILE A 108 -4.31 -10.01 10.36
N VAL A 109 -5.32 -9.22 9.95
CA VAL A 109 -5.80 -9.18 8.55
C VAL A 109 -4.67 -8.81 7.60
N ASN A 110 -3.90 -7.77 7.94
CA ASN A 110 -2.78 -7.33 7.11
C ASN A 110 -1.75 -8.44 6.86
N SER A 111 -1.37 -9.18 7.92
CA SER A 111 -0.44 -10.30 7.81
C SER A 111 -1.03 -11.46 7.02
N LEU A 112 -2.28 -11.85 7.28
CA LEU A 112 -2.91 -12.99 6.63
C LEU A 112 -3.12 -12.77 5.13
N VAL A 113 -3.53 -11.57 4.73
CA VAL A 113 -3.67 -11.23 3.30
C VAL A 113 -2.30 -11.28 2.60
N ASP A 114 -1.25 -10.81 3.27
CA ASP A 114 0.11 -10.82 2.72
C ASP A 114 0.67 -12.24 2.61
N ASP A 115 0.46 -13.07 3.64
CA ASP A 115 0.87 -14.47 3.69
C ASP A 115 0.10 -15.28 2.62
N LEU A 116 -1.21 -15.03 2.44
CA LEU A 116 -2.05 -15.68 1.44
C LEU A 116 -1.62 -15.32 0.00
N ALA A 117 -1.37 -14.04 -0.27
CA ALA A 117 -0.88 -13.59 -1.59
C ALA A 117 0.46 -14.26 -1.93
N ALA A 118 1.38 -14.29 -0.96
CA ALA A 118 2.67 -14.94 -1.12
C ALA A 118 2.55 -16.47 -1.33
N THR A 119 1.64 -17.13 -0.60
CA THR A 119 1.40 -18.58 -0.72
C THR A 119 0.82 -18.94 -2.09
N CYS A 120 -0.07 -18.10 -2.62
CA CYS A 120 -0.64 -18.30 -3.96
C CYS A 120 0.31 -17.87 -5.10
N GLY A 121 1.43 -17.18 -4.80
CA GLY A 121 2.33 -16.64 -5.81
C GLY A 121 1.72 -15.52 -6.64
N VAL A 122 0.73 -14.81 -6.10
CA VAL A 122 -0.02 -13.74 -6.79
C VAL A 122 0.18 -12.39 -6.11
N ALA A 123 -0.11 -11.30 -6.83
CA ALA A 123 -0.13 -9.98 -6.24
C ALA A 123 -1.36 -9.81 -5.33
N ARG A 124 -1.33 -8.81 -4.45
CA ARG A 124 -2.46 -8.54 -3.52
C ARG A 124 -3.72 -8.13 -4.29
N SER A 125 -3.56 -7.38 -5.38
CA SER A 125 -4.61 -7.00 -6.31
C SER A 125 -5.34 -8.23 -6.88
N ASP A 126 -4.61 -9.31 -7.14
CA ASP A 126 -5.14 -10.53 -7.74
C ASP A 126 -6.02 -11.33 -6.76
N LEU A 127 -5.96 -11.03 -5.46
CA LEU A 127 -6.89 -11.57 -4.46
C LEU A 127 -8.17 -10.73 -4.34
N ASN A 128 -8.32 -9.68 -5.15
CA ASN A 128 -9.36 -8.66 -5.04
C ASN A 128 -9.42 -7.97 -3.65
N ILE A 129 -8.31 -8.01 -2.90
CA ILE A 129 -8.12 -7.31 -1.63
C ILE A 129 -7.07 -6.22 -1.85
N ALA A 130 -7.51 -5.06 -2.33
CA ALA A 130 -6.65 -3.93 -2.67
C ALA A 130 -6.67 -2.85 -1.59
N ALA A 131 -5.68 -1.95 -1.57
CA ALA A 131 -5.80 -0.75 -0.75
C ALA A 131 -6.88 0.14 -1.36
N ALA A 132 -7.77 0.69 -0.52
CA ALA A 132 -8.74 1.67 -1.00
C ALA A 132 -7.99 2.88 -1.56
N SER A 133 -8.36 3.30 -2.78
CA SER A 133 -7.85 4.53 -3.36
C SER A 133 -8.32 5.73 -2.54
N LYS A 134 -7.39 6.60 -2.17
CA LYS A 134 -7.60 7.84 -1.43
C LYS A 134 -6.95 9.05 -2.10
N GLY A 135 -6.09 8.81 -3.08
CA GLY A 135 -5.41 9.88 -3.80
C GLY A 135 -6.37 10.73 -4.61
N LEU A 136 -6.07 12.01 -4.72
CA LEU A 136 -6.86 12.96 -5.49
C LEU A 136 -5.97 13.64 -6.53
N TRP A 137 -6.58 14.05 -7.65
CA TRP A 137 -5.95 14.99 -8.58
C TRP A 137 -6.86 16.19 -8.86
N CYS A 138 -6.26 17.30 -9.27
CA CYS A 138 -6.93 18.50 -9.72
C CYS A 138 -6.19 19.06 -10.95
N GLY A 139 -6.95 19.58 -11.91
CA GLY A 139 -6.48 20.10 -13.20
C GLY A 139 -7.21 19.45 -14.38
N ALA A 140 -7.70 20.28 -15.31
CA ALA A 140 -8.52 19.83 -16.44
C ALA A 140 -7.73 19.08 -17.54
N GLY A 141 -6.40 19.15 -17.51
CA GLY A 141 -5.55 18.56 -18.55
C GLY A 141 -5.29 17.06 -18.42
N LEU A 142 -5.94 16.36 -17.49
CA LEU A 142 -5.83 14.91 -17.32
C LEU A 142 -7.20 14.26 -17.44
N SER A 143 -7.30 13.23 -18.29
CA SER A 143 -8.48 12.38 -18.39
C SER A 143 -8.07 10.91 -18.28
N LEU A 144 -8.83 10.14 -17.50
CA LEU A 144 -8.64 8.69 -17.33
C LEU A 144 -9.74 7.93 -18.06
N ILE A 145 -9.36 6.91 -18.83
CA ILE A 145 -10.30 6.05 -19.55
C ILE A 145 -10.47 4.75 -18.76
N MET A 146 -11.71 4.44 -18.39
CA MET A 146 -12.05 3.27 -17.56
C MET A 146 -12.12 1.98 -18.38
N ALA A 147 -11.44 0.92 -17.93
CA ALA A 147 -11.35 -0.36 -18.64
C ALA A 147 -12.69 -1.11 -18.71
N LYS A 148 -13.48 -1.09 -17.62
CA LYS A 148 -14.74 -1.86 -17.55
C LYS A 148 -15.91 -1.19 -18.27
N SER A 149 -16.00 0.13 -18.22
CA SER A 149 -17.15 0.89 -18.72
C SER A 149 -16.86 1.74 -19.95
N GLY A 150 -15.58 1.93 -20.32
CA GLY A 150 -15.18 2.90 -21.35
C GLY A 150 -15.44 4.36 -20.97
N THR A 151 -15.91 4.63 -19.74
CA THR A 151 -16.20 5.98 -19.26
C THR A 151 -14.92 6.79 -19.16
N VAL A 152 -14.99 8.07 -19.51
CA VAL A 152 -13.87 9.01 -19.36
C VAL A 152 -14.11 9.83 -18.10
N ILE A 153 -13.18 9.77 -17.16
CA ILE A 153 -13.14 10.63 -15.98
C ILE A 153 -12.18 11.78 -16.29
N ALA A 154 -12.75 12.96 -16.58
CA ALA A 154 -11.97 14.17 -16.81
C ALA A 154 -11.67 14.90 -15.50
N GLY A 155 -10.46 15.43 -15.38
CA GLY A 155 -10.10 16.34 -14.29
C GLY A 155 -10.83 17.67 -14.36
N GLN A 156 -10.91 18.35 -13.23
CA GLN A 156 -11.50 19.68 -13.12
C GLN A 156 -10.50 20.64 -12.44
N CYS A 157 -10.60 21.93 -12.73
CA CYS A 157 -9.64 22.93 -12.24
C CYS A 157 -9.85 23.32 -10.76
N GLU A 158 -11.05 23.12 -10.22
CA GLU A 158 -11.41 23.56 -8.86
C GLU A 158 -11.77 22.40 -7.95
N GLU A 159 -12.49 21.40 -8.47
CA GLU A 159 -12.90 20.23 -7.71
C GLU A 159 -11.89 19.07 -7.85
N PRO A 160 -11.36 18.56 -6.73
CA PRO A 160 -10.52 17.38 -6.74
C PRO A 160 -11.29 16.13 -7.17
N VAL A 161 -10.68 15.34 -8.05
CA VAL A 161 -11.21 14.06 -8.53
C VAL A 161 -10.45 12.91 -7.87
N LEU A 162 -11.17 11.88 -7.42
CA LEU A 162 -10.59 10.67 -6.84
C LEU A 162 -9.84 9.86 -7.91
N ILE A 163 -8.60 9.47 -7.61
CA ILE A 163 -7.83 8.54 -8.42
C ILE A 163 -8.47 7.14 -8.31
N PRO A 164 -9.07 6.59 -9.38
CA PRO A 164 -9.67 5.28 -9.33
C PRO A 164 -8.61 4.19 -9.16
N ALA A 165 -9.03 2.98 -8.78
CA ALA A 165 -8.12 1.85 -8.61
C ALA A 165 -7.40 1.53 -9.93
N GLN A 166 -6.17 1.06 -9.83
CA GLN A 166 -5.29 0.82 -10.97
C GLN A 166 -5.91 -0.13 -12.01
N GLU A 167 -6.55 -1.20 -11.54
CA GLU A 167 -7.15 -2.26 -12.36
C GLU A 167 -8.33 -1.75 -13.19
N SER A 168 -8.84 -0.57 -12.84
CA SER A 168 -9.97 0.05 -13.51
C SER A 168 -9.54 1.07 -14.58
N ILE A 169 -8.26 1.48 -14.64
CA ILE A 169 -7.75 2.42 -15.63
C ILE A 169 -7.21 1.65 -16.84
N ALA A 170 -7.77 1.90 -18.03
CA ALA A 170 -7.26 1.34 -19.29
C ALA A 170 -6.10 2.17 -19.86
N SER A 171 -6.27 3.48 -19.88
CA SER A 171 -5.27 4.43 -20.39
C SER A 171 -5.50 5.82 -19.81
N ILE A 172 -4.47 6.66 -19.92
CA ILE A 172 -4.55 8.08 -19.57
C ILE A 172 -4.41 8.92 -20.83
N SER A 173 -5.12 10.04 -20.87
CA SER A 173 -4.94 11.09 -21.87
C SER A 173 -4.53 12.37 -21.15
N VAL A 174 -3.41 12.95 -21.56
CA VAL A 174 -2.90 14.21 -21.02
C VAL A 174 -2.90 15.23 -22.13
N CYS A 175 -3.52 16.38 -21.88
CA CYS A 175 -3.57 17.49 -22.82
C CYS A 175 -2.16 18.09 -23.01
N GLU A 176 -1.85 18.51 -24.24
CA GLU A 176 -0.51 19.04 -24.59
C GLU A 176 -0.21 20.37 -23.89
N GLU A 177 -1.23 21.10 -23.47
CA GLU A 177 -1.11 22.38 -22.76
C GLU A 177 -0.64 22.21 -21.31
N VAL A 178 -0.65 20.99 -20.76
CA VAL A 178 -0.19 20.74 -19.39
C VAL A 178 1.32 20.96 -19.31
N SER A 179 1.70 21.98 -18.55
CA SER A 179 3.07 22.47 -18.47
C SER A 179 3.84 21.93 -17.26
N TRP A 180 3.15 21.44 -16.23
CA TRP A 180 3.77 20.93 -15.00
C TRP A 180 2.83 20.00 -14.21
N VAL A 181 3.41 19.11 -13.42
CA VAL A 181 2.70 18.27 -12.44
C VAL A 181 3.30 18.50 -11.05
N LEU A 182 2.47 18.79 -10.06
CA LEU A 182 2.85 18.99 -8.66
C LEU A 182 2.23 17.93 -7.76
N VAL A 183 3.06 17.10 -7.15
CA VAL A 183 2.67 16.13 -6.13
C VAL A 183 2.79 16.78 -4.76
N VAL A 184 1.70 16.84 -3.99
CA VAL A 184 1.62 17.48 -2.68
C VAL A 184 1.34 16.43 -1.61
N GLU A 185 2.17 16.41 -0.57
CA GLU A 185 2.01 15.46 0.54
C GLU A 185 0.66 15.65 1.29
N LYS A 186 0.42 16.87 1.79
CA LYS A 186 -0.63 17.14 2.78
C LYS A 186 -1.95 17.51 2.10
N ASP A 187 -3.04 16.81 2.45
CA ASP A 187 -4.38 17.06 1.88
C ASP A 187 -4.82 18.51 2.13
N ALA A 188 -4.57 19.06 3.33
CA ALA A 188 -4.93 20.45 3.63
C ALA A 188 -4.24 21.46 2.69
N VAL A 189 -2.96 21.27 2.38
CA VAL A 189 -2.22 22.11 1.43
C VAL A 189 -2.79 21.93 0.02
N PHE A 190 -3.00 20.68 -0.39
CA PHE A 190 -3.62 20.36 -1.67
C PHE A 190 -4.98 21.05 -1.86
N GLN A 191 -5.87 20.97 -0.88
CA GLN A 191 -7.19 21.62 -0.92
C GLN A 191 -7.06 23.14 -1.06
N THR A 192 -6.13 23.76 -0.34
CA THR A 192 -5.86 25.20 -0.44
C THR A 192 -5.39 25.59 -1.85
N LEU A 193 -4.48 24.81 -2.44
CA LEU A 193 -3.97 25.07 -3.79
C LEU A 193 -5.04 24.89 -4.89
N CYS A 194 -5.96 23.93 -4.70
CA CYS A 194 -7.09 23.74 -5.61
C CYS A 194 -8.03 24.95 -5.54
N ARG A 195 -8.40 25.39 -4.33
CA ARG A 195 -9.29 26.56 -4.13
C ARG A 195 -8.67 27.87 -4.58
N SER A 196 -7.35 28.00 -4.53
CA SER A 196 -6.65 29.17 -5.06
C SER A 196 -6.49 29.15 -6.58
N GLY A 197 -6.98 28.10 -7.27
CA GLY A 197 -6.87 27.96 -8.71
C GLY A 197 -5.43 27.83 -9.20
N LEU A 198 -4.52 27.24 -8.40
CA LEU A 198 -3.10 27.17 -8.77
C LEU A 198 -2.91 26.46 -10.12
N ALA A 199 -3.71 25.43 -10.41
CA ALA A 199 -3.66 24.66 -11.66
C ALA A 199 -3.85 25.51 -12.93
N THR A 200 -4.53 26.66 -12.85
CA THR A 200 -4.79 27.57 -13.98
C THR A 200 -4.26 28.98 -13.74
N HIS A 201 -3.41 29.16 -12.73
CA HIS A 201 -2.98 30.48 -12.31
C HIS A 201 -2.12 31.17 -13.39
N PRO A 202 -2.42 32.43 -13.77
CA PRO A 202 -1.80 33.09 -14.93
C PRO A 202 -0.31 33.40 -14.76
N THR A 203 0.24 33.37 -13.54
CA THR A 203 1.67 33.58 -13.30
C THR A 203 2.52 32.34 -13.52
N LEU A 204 1.90 31.17 -13.73
CA LEU A 204 2.61 29.94 -14.01
C LEU A 204 2.81 29.76 -15.52
N PRO A 205 3.76 28.92 -15.96
CA PRO A 205 4.08 28.74 -17.38
C PRO A 205 2.91 28.25 -18.24
N GLY A 206 1.88 27.69 -17.62
CA GLY A 206 0.67 27.19 -18.25
C GLY A 206 -0.17 26.36 -17.28
N PRO A 207 -1.26 25.74 -17.76
CA PRO A 207 -2.07 24.82 -16.99
C PRO A 207 -1.24 23.70 -16.37
N GLY A 208 -1.57 23.30 -15.15
CA GLY A 208 -0.88 22.23 -14.43
C GLY A 208 -1.81 21.21 -13.83
N LEU A 209 -1.20 20.15 -13.32
CA LEU A 209 -1.87 19.10 -12.55
C LEU A 209 -1.35 19.11 -11.13
N ILE A 210 -2.26 19.02 -10.16
CA ILE A 210 -1.92 18.89 -8.74
C ILE A 210 -2.42 17.52 -8.29
N ILE A 211 -1.57 16.73 -7.63
CA ILE A 211 -1.87 15.37 -7.19
C ILE A 211 -1.56 15.25 -5.71
N THR A 212 -2.37 14.55 -4.92
CA THR A 212 -2.05 14.24 -3.53
C THR A 212 -2.30 12.77 -3.20
N GLY A 213 -1.42 12.17 -2.40
CA GLY A 213 -1.61 10.87 -1.76
C GLY A 213 -2.21 10.95 -0.35
N LYS A 214 -2.47 12.16 0.18
CA LYS A 214 -2.85 12.42 1.58
C LYS A 214 -1.86 11.77 2.56
N GLY A 215 -0.61 12.23 2.52
CA GLY A 215 0.55 11.63 3.17
C GLY A 215 1.17 10.51 2.33
N TYR A 216 1.42 9.35 2.93
CA TYR A 216 1.94 8.18 2.21
C TYR A 216 1.02 7.77 1.06
N PRO A 217 1.53 7.66 -0.17
CA PRO A 217 0.68 7.38 -1.32
C PRO A 217 0.23 5.93 -1.36
N ASP A 218 -1.01 5.74 -1.81
CA ASP A 218 -1.54 4.41 -2.14
C ASP A 218 -1.00 3.92 -3.49
N VAL A 219 -1.34 2.69 -3.87
CA VAL A 219 -0.85 2.07 -5.11
C VAL A 219 -1.38 2.82 -6.34
N ALA A 220 -2.65 3.22 -6.33
CA ALA A 220 -3.27 3.94 -7.45
C ALA A 220 -2.61 5.30 -7.72
N THR A 221 -2.33 6.08 -6.68
CA THR A 221 -1.63 7.36 -6.79
C THR A 221 -0.21 7.18 -7.30
N ARG A 222 0.51 6.17 -6.79
CA ARG A 222 1.88 5.87 -7.25
C ARG A 222 1.89 5.46 -8.71
N ASP A 223 0.94 4.63 -9.13
CA ASP A 223 0.82 4.21 -10.53
C ASP A 223 0.55 5.39 -11.45
N LEU A 224 -0.39 6.27 -11.10
CA LEU A 224 -0.68 7.46 -11.91
C LEU A 224 0.57 8.34 -12.08
N VAL A 225 1.30 8.62 -10.99
CA VAL A 225 2.51 9.45 -11.04
C VAL A 225 3.64 8.75 -11.81
N ALA A 226 3.80 7.43 -11.65
CA ALA A 226 4.78 6.65 -12.43
C ALA A 226 4.42 6.61 -13.92
N LEU A 227 3.13 6.50 -14.25
CA LEU A 227 2.63 6.51 -15.61
C LEU A 227 2.88 7.87 -16.25
N LEU A 228 2.53 8.98 -15.58
CA LEU A 228 2.86 10.34 -16.02
C LEU A 228 4.37 10.53 -16.23
N SER A 229 5.19 9.99 -15.33
CA SER A 229 6.66 10.03 -15.46
C SER A 229 7.17 9.30 -16.69
N ARG A 230 6.47 8.27 -17.18
CA ARG A 230 6.89 7.42 -18.30
C ARG A 230 6.27 7.85 -19.63
N SER A 231 5.03 8.32 -19.61
CA SER A 231 4.26 8.67 -20.80
C SER A 231 4.43 10.11 -21.24
N THR A 232 4.88 11.00 -20.35
CA THR A 232 4.99 12.44 -20.65
C THR A 232 6.40 12.97 -20.44
N THR A 233 6.70 14.07 -21.13
CA THR A 233 7.93 14.85 -20.92
C THR A 233 7.74 16.00 -19.94
N ILE A 234 6.54 16.14 -19.37
CA ILE A 234 6.16 17.21 -18.45
C ILE A 234 7.03 17.16 -17.19
N PRO A 235 7.43 18.31 -16.62
CA PRO A 235 8.09 18.37 -15.32
C PRO A 235 7.21 17.78 -14.22
N LEU A 236 7.73 16.80 -13.48
CA LEU A 236 7.10 16.21 -12.31
C LEU A 236 7.80 16.72 -11.05
N LEU A 237 7.08 17.48 -10.24
CA LEU A 237 7.58 18.16 -9.06
C LEU A 237 6.89 17.60 -7.81
N ALA A 238 7.58 17.55 -6.69
CA ALA A 238 7.02 17.16 -5.40
C ALA A 238 7.26 18.23 -4.34
N LEU A 239 6.19 18.55 -3.61
CA LEU A 239 6.19 19.38 -2.42
C LEU A 239 5.85 18.50 -1.21
N VAL A 240 6.88 18.19 -0.43
CA VAL A 240 6.79 17.36 0.79
C VAL A 240 7.36 18.12 1.98
N ASP A 241 6.98 17.71 3.19
CA ASP A 241 7.46 18.35 4.41
C ASP A 241 8.98 18.15 4.59
N CYS A 242 9.63 19.14 5.20
CA CYS A 242 11.06 19.12 5.49
C CYS A 242 11.33 18.25 6.73
N ASP A 243 11.08 16.93 6.61
CA ASP A 243 11.32 15.97 7.68
C ASP A 243 11.60 14.55 7.16
N VAL A 244 11.94 13.63 8.07
CA VAL A 244 12.25 12.23 7.72
C VAL A 244 11.08 11.47 7.09
N HIS A 245 9.82 11.88 7.34
CA HIS A 245 8.65 11.24 6.73
C HIS A 245 8.41 11.81 5.33
N GLY A 246 8.57 13.11 5.12
CA GLY A 246 8.53 13.74 3.80
C GLY A 246 9.55 13.12 2.85
N VAL A 247 10.80 12.91 3.31
CA VAL A 247 11.83 12.21 2.52
C VAL A 247 11.43 10.76 2.21
N ASP A 248 10.84 10.05 3.17
CA ASP A 248 10.38 8.66 2.97
C ASP A 248 9.19 8.59 1.98
N ILE A 249 8.26 9.55 2.07
CA ILE A 249 7.12 9.70 1.14
C ILE A 249 7.64 9.98 -0.26
N PHE A 250 8.55 10.93 -0.41
CA PHE A 250 9.19 11.23 -1.68
C PHE A 250 9.92 10.00 -2.26
N SER A 251 10.69 9.29 -1.42
CA SER A 251 11.36 8.05 -1.81
C SER A 251 10.37 6.97 -2.27
N CYS A 252 9.19 6.87 -1.66
CA CYS A 252 8.14 5.93 -2.08
C CYS A 252 7.62 6.21 -3.51
N TYR A 253 7.60 7.47 -3.94
CA TYR A 253 7.27 7.82 -5.31
C TYR A 253 8.45 7.57 -6.27
N LYS A 254 9.65 8.05 -5.94
CA LYS A 254 10.80 8.03 -6.87
C LYS A 254 11.41 6.64 -7.08
N TYR A 255 11.62 5.89 -5.99
CA TYR A 255 12.30 4.59 -5.99
C TYR A 255 11.38 3.42 -5.65
N GLY A 256 10.15 3.71 -5.23
CA GLY A 256 9.17 2.70 -4.84
C GLY A 256 9.32 2.20 -3.41
N SER A 257 8.37 1.36 -2.97
CA SER A 257 8.36 0.78 -1.63
C SER A 257 9.18 -0.51 -1.55
N ARG A 258 9.92 -0.69 -0.45
CA ARG A 258 10.61 -1.95 -0.11
C ARG A 258 9.66 -3.15 0.04
N SER A 259 8.38 -2.92 0.33
CA SER A 259 7.39 -3.98 0.49
C SER A 259 6.80 -4.50 -0.83
N MET A 260 7.12 -3.86 -1.96
CA MET A 260 6.54 -4.13 -3.29
C MET A 260 7.64 -4.36 -4.34
N THR A 261 8.69 -5.11 -4.00
CA THR A 261 9.88 -5.31 -4.85
C THR A 261 9.54 -5.86 -6.24
N HIS A 262 8.52 -6.72 -6.36
CA HIS A 262 8.10 -7.28 -7.65
C HIS A 262 7.39 -6.28 -8.58
N GLU A 263 6.86 -5.18 -8.05
CA GLU A 263 6.14 -4.15 -8.82
C GLU A 263 6.92 -2.82 -8.88
N GLN A 264 8.16 -2.80 -8.37
CA GLN A 264 8.97 -1.60 -8.23
C GLN A 264 9.20 -0.89 -9.57
N GLU A 265 9.57 -1.63 -10.62
CA GLU A 265 9.87 -1.03 -11.93
C GLU A 265 8.65 -0.32 -12.55
N ARG A 266 7.43 -0.79 -12.26
CA ARG A 266 6.21 -0.20 -12.81
C ARG A 266 5.75 1.04 -12.05
N LEU A 267 5.99 1.08 -10.74
CA LEU A 267 5.48 2.09 -9.81
C LEU A 267 6.52 3.17 -9.41
N GLN A 268 7.60 3.31 -10.19
CA GLN A 268 8.66 4.26 -9.96
C GLN A 268 8.49 5.50 -10.85
N ALA A 269 8.49 6.67 -10.23
CA ALA A 269 8.52 7.97 -10.89
C ALA A 269 9.94 8.54 -10.84
N SER A 270 10.85 7.98 -11.64
CA SER A 270 12.29 8.31 -11.59
C SER A 270 12.59 9.79 -11.91
N ARG A 271 11.73 10.45 -12.68
CA ARG A 271 11.84 11.87 -13.05
C ARG A 271 11.29 12.83 -12.01
N LEU A 272 10.69 12.34 -10.92
CA LEU A 272 10.14 13.20 -9.88
C LEU A 272 11.28 14.00 -9.22
N VAL A 273 11.09 15.32 -9.14
CA VAL A 273 12.03 16.27 -8.55
C VAL A 273 11.44 16.84 -7.27
N TRP A 274 12.19 16.77 -6.17
CA TRP A 274 11.80 17.42 -4.93
C TRP A 274 12.12 18.91 -5.01
N ILE A 275 11.10 19.77 -4.90
CA ILE A 275 11.27 21.23 -5.01
C ILE A 275 11.18 21.97 -3.67
N GLY A 276 10.76 21.29 -2.60
CA GLY A 276 10.60 21.90 -1.29
C GLY A 276 9.60 21.14 -0.41
N VAL A 277 9.46 21.51 0.86
CA VAL A 277 10.24 22.55 1.55
C VAL A 277 11.61 21.98 1.91
N LEU A 278 12.70 22.65 1.52
CA LEU A 278 14.07 22.21 1.86
C LEU A 278 14.55 22.89 3.14
N SER A 279 15.50 22.27 3.84
CA SER A 279 16.07 22.83 5.06
C SER A 279 16.78 24.19 4.79
N SER A 280 17.28 24.39 3.58
CA SER A 280 17.82 25.68 3.11
C SER A 280 16.75 26.75 2.88
N ASP A 281 15.50 26.36 2.63
CA ASP A 281 14.40 27.30 2.42
C ASP A 281 13.92 27.92 3.73
N LEU A 282 14.11 27.26 4.87
CA LEU A 282 13.66 27.71 6.19
C LEU A 282 14.14 29.13 6.51
N ALA A 283 15.44 29.37 6.34
CA ALA A 283 16.04 30.67 6.59
C ALA A 283 15.50 31.75 5.63
N ARG A 284 15.21 31.38 4.37
CA ARG A 284 14.66 32.31 3.36
C ARG A 284 13.19 32.62 3.62
N LEU A 285 12.44 31.66 4.13
CA LEU A 285 11.02 31.79 4.45
C LEU A 285 10.77 32.48 5.81
N GLY A 286 11.83 32.83 6.54
CA GLY A 286 11.73 33.51 7.82
C GLY A 286 11.18 32.63 8.94
N VAL A 287 11.31 31.31 8.81
CA VAL A 287 10.90 30.36 9.86
C VAL A 287 11.97 30.34 10.95
N ASP A 288 11.61 30.70 12.17
CA ASP A 288 12.55 30.67 13.30
C ASP A 288 12.78 29.22 13.74
N LYS A 289 13.96 28.94 14.30
CA LYS A 289 14.27 27.63 14.88
C LYS A 289 13.38 27.27 16.06
N ASP A 290 12.84 28.29 16.74
CA ASP A 290 11.92 28.12 17.87
C ASP A 290 10.51 27.68 17.41
N ASP A 291 10.16 27.90 16.15
CA ASP A 291 8.92 27.39 15.54
C ASP A 291 9.04 25.90 15.12
N LEU A 292 10.26 25.34 15.19
CA LEU A 292 10.53 23.96 14.83
C LEU A 292 10.38 23.02 16.03
N LEU A 293 9.83 21.84 15.77
CA LEU A 293 9.61 20.82 16.78
C LEU A 293 10.82 19.90 16.92
N PRO A 294 11.20 19.48 18.14
CA PRO A 294 12.29 18.53 18.33
C PRO A 294 11.94 17.16 17.71
N MET A 295 12.92 16.54 17.07
CA MET A 295 12.77 15.18 16.54
C MET A 295 12.50 14.16 17.65
N SER A 296 11.52 13.28 17.45
CA SER A 296 11.29 12.17 18.37
C SER A 296 12.37 11.08 18.25
N ALA A 297 12.46 10.21 19.26
CA ALA A 297 13.34 9.03 19.21
C ALA A 297 12.97 8.07 18.05
N HIS A 298 11.69 8.01 17.70
CA HIS A 298 11.22 7.21 16.56
C HIS A 298 11.71 7.78 15.23
N ASP A 299 11.65 9.11 15.09
CA ASP A 299 12.14 9.79 13.89
C ASP A 299 13.64 9.63 13.70
N HIS A 300 14.42 9.69 14.78
CA HIS A 300 15.85 9.40 14.74
C HIS A 300 16.13 7.99 14.25
N LYS A 301 15.39 6.98 14.74
CA LYS A 301 15.57 5.60 14.28
C LYS A 301 15.26 5.46 12.79
N LYS A 302 14.24 6.17 12.31
CA LYS A 302 13.85 6.18 10.90
C LYS A 302 14.87 6.92 10.02
N ALA A 303 15.37 8.07 10.47
CA ALA A 303 16.46 8.82 9.84
C ALA A 303 17.67 7.93 9.58
N ILE A 304 18.13 7.21 10.61
CA ILE A 304 19.28 6.30 10.51
C ILE A 304 19.01 5.18 9.50
N ALA A 305 17.78 4.65 9.45
CA ALA A 305 17.40 3.61 8.50
C ALA A 305 17.35 4.13 7.04
N LEU A 306 16.90 5.38 6.84
CA LEU A 306 16.88 6.05 5.54
C LEU A 306 18.28 6.40 5.06
N LEU A 307 19.17 6.91 5.93
CA LEU A 307 20.56 7.23 5.59
C LEU A 307 21.35 6.00 5.10
N LYS A 308 20.99 4.81 5.58
CA LYS A 308 21.57 3.51 5.14
C LYS A 308 20.95 2.99 3.83
N SER A 309 19.91 3.63 3.32
CA SER A 309 19.21 3.20 2.10
C SER A 309 19.95 3.63 0.82
N PRO A 310 19.82 2.88 -0.29
CA PRO A 310 20.37 3.29 -1.59
C PRO A 310 19.77 4.61 -2.09
N ALA A 311 18.51 4.89 -1.74
CA ALA A 311 17.79 6.10 -2.12
C ALA A 311 18.50 7.39 -1.63
N CYS A 312 18.89 7.42 -0.36
CA CYS A 312 19.67 8.55 0.19
C CYS A 312 21.12 8.57 -0.31
N ALA A 313 21.64 7.46 -0.84
CA ALA A 313 22.98 7.43 -1.42
C ALA A 313 23.05 8.14 -2.78
N ALA A 314 21.96 8.08 -3.55
CA ALA A 314 21.85 8.69 -4.85
C ALA A 314 21.63 10.22 -4.81
N GLU A 315 21.13 10.76 -3.69
CA GLU A 315 20.64 12.14 -3.62
C GLU A 315 21.28 12.92 -2.43
N PRO A 316 22.35 13.70 -2.68
CA PRO A 316 23.09 14.40 -1.64
C PRO A 316 22.25 15.41 -0.83
N LEU A 317 21.26 16.03 -1.47
CA LEU A 317 20.37 17.00 -0.82
C LEU A 317 19.54 16.35 0.30
N TRP A 318 19.18 15.07 0.16
CA TRP A 318 18.35 14.38 1.17
C TRP A 318 19.17 14.02 2.39
N ARG A 319 20.45 13.66 2.17
CA ARG A 319 21.39 13.49 3.28
C ARG A 319 21.53 14.78 4.06
N LEU A 320 21.60 15.94 3.39
CA LEU A 320 21.69 17.23 4.07
C LEU A 320 20.43 17.52 4.88
N SER A 321 19.23 17.28 4.34
CA SER A 321 17.99 17.41 5.11
C SER A 321 17.96 16.49 6.33
N ILE A 322 18.22 15.19 6.14
CA ILE A 322 18.16 14.20 7.23
C ILE A 322 19.28 14.39 8.28
N SER A 323 20.48 14.85 7.87
CA SER A 323 21.63 15.01 8.77
C SER A 323 21.71 16.37 9.46
N SER A 324 21.13 17.42 8.88
CA SER A 324 21.12 18.77 9.47
C SER A 324 19.96 18.97 10.46
N GLU A 325 18.93 18.13 10.40
CA GLU A 325 17.73 18.27 11.21
C GLU A 325 17.89 17.61 12.58
N ARG A 326 18.05 18.44 13.63
CA ARG A 326 17.64 18.09 15.01
C ARG A 326 16.19 18.50 15.30
N LEU A 327 15.52 19.13 14.34
CA LEU A 327 14.25 19.84 14.44
C LEU A 327 13.39 19.58 13.18
N LYS A 328 12.06 19.63 13.27
CA LYS A 328 11.07 19.30 12.22
C LYS A 328 9.99 20.37 12.09
N MET A 329 9.40 20.52 10.89
CA MET A 329 8.22 21.35 10.63
C MET A 329 6.93 20.50 10.64
N TYR A 330 5.77 21.09 10.98
CA TYR A 330 4.45 20.45 10.95
C TYR A 330 3.47 21.20 10.04
#